data_AF-A0AAP8YXN1-F1
#
_entry.id   AF-A0AAP8YXN1-F1
#
_cell.length_a   1.000
_cell.length_b   1.000
_cell.length_c   1.000
_cell.angle_alpha   90.00
_cell.angle_beta   90.00
_cell.angle_gamma   90.00
#
_symmetry.space_group_name_H-M   'P 1'
#
loop_
_entity.id
_entity.type
_entity.pdbx_description
1 polymer ?
#
loop_
_entity_poly.entity_id
_entity_poly.type
_entity_poly.pdbx_seq_one_letter_code
_entity_poly.pdbx_strand_id
1 'polypeptide(L)'
;MKIIGIAIATLMLMPAFAYSAPPEAISAMREQIEARYPDNFSMQKVLLSDQISSYDFLEKYNPSTLPAGLLEKIKRPIEARYPSNYSMQKTLIVDQVESYEFLKTYKPDGMPAETLSRTSTKIAARYPYNFSMQKTLIVDQVQSYIELHGQ
;
A
#
# COMPACT_ATOMS: atom_id res chain seq x y z
N MET A 1 -38.11 -3.38 60.20
CA MET A 1 -37.03 -2.88 59.32
C MET A 1 -36.45 -4.06 58.55
N LYS A 2 -36.60 -4.09 57.22
CA LYS A 2 -35.94 -5.06 56.34
C LYS A 2 -35.15 -4.25 55.32
N ILE A 3 -33.83 -4.36 55.35
CA ILE A 3 -32.93 -3.73 54.39
C ILE A 3 -32.83 -4.68 53.20
N ILE A 4 -33.41 -4.29 52.07
CA ILE A 4 -33.23 -5.00 50.80
C ILE A 4 -31.92 -4.49 50.20
N GLY A 5 -30.90 -5.34 50.20
CA GLY A 5 -29.64 -5.07 49.50
C GLY A 5 -29.85 -5.20 48.00
N ILE A 6 -29.74 -4.08 47.28
CA ILE A 6 -29.70 -4.07 45.82
C ILE A 6 -28.25 -4.29 45.40
N ALA A 7 -27.95 -5.47 44.88
CA ALA A 7 -26.69 -5.75 44.20
C ALA A 7 -26.74 -5.11 42.81
N ILE A 8 -26.01 -4.00 42.64
CA ILE A 8 -25.79 -3.39 41.32
C ILE A 8 -24.71 -4.24 40.63
N ALA A 9 -25.14 -5.11 39.73
CA ALA A 9 -24.25 -5.79 38.79
C ALA A 9 -23.83 -4.78 37.72
N THR A 10 -22.67 -4.14 37.92
CA THR A 10 -22.06 -3.29 36.91
C THR A 10 -21.55 -4.18 35.78
N LEU A 11 -22.35 -4.34 34.73
CA LEU A 11 -21.93 -4.94 33.47
C LEU A 11 -20.86 -4.04 32.86
N MET A 12 -19.59 -4.42 32.97
CA MET A 12 -18.51 -3.76 32.23
C MET A 12 -18.72 -4.02 30.73
N LEU A 13 -19.36 -3.07 30.04
CA LEU A 13 -19.30 -3.01 28.58
C LEU A 13 -17.84 -2.68 28.22
N MET A 14 -17.07 -3.70 27.83
CA MET A 14 -15.80 -3.44 27.16
C MET A 14 -16.10 -2.73 25.83
N PRO A 15 -15.36 -1.67 25.46
CA PRO A 15 -15.55 -1.03 24.17
C PRO A 15 -15.25 -2.08 23.09
N ALA A 16 -16.25 -2.42 22.30
CA ALA A 16 -16.02 -3.14 21.06
C ALA A 16 -15.10 -2.25 20.21
N PHE A 17 -13.85 -2.67 20.03
CA PHE A 17 -13.04 -2.14 18.94
C PHE A 17 -13.75 -2.57 17.66
N ALA A 18 -14.64 -1.71 17.14
CA ALA A 18 -15.22 -1.88 15.84
C ALA A 18 -14.08 -1.73 14.84
N TYR A 19 -13.46 -2.85 14.47
CA TYR A 19 -12.54 -2.90 13.36
C TYR A 19 -13.30 -2.43 12.11
N SER A 20 -12.72 -1.49 11.36
CA SER A 20 -13.35 -1.01 10.12
C SER A 20 -13.28 -2.05 9.00
N ALA A 21 -12.32 -2.99 9.10
CA ALA A 21 -12.21 -4.15 8.24
C ALA A 21 -13.40 -5.13 8.41
N PRO A 22 -13.97 -5.64 7.30
CA PRO A 22 -15.00 -6.67 7.35
C PRO A 22 -14.53 -7.94 8.06
N PRO A 23 -15.43 -8.67 8.76
CA PRO A 23 -15.09 -9.90 9.48
C PRO A 23 -14.35 -10.94 8.63
N GLU A 24 -14.74 -11.10 7.37
CA GLU A 24 -14.13 -12.01 6.41
C GLU A 24 -12.67 -11.65 6.11
N ALA A 25 -12.36 -10.36 5.99
CA ALA A 25 -11.00 -9.88 5.76
C ALA A 25 -10.12 -10.16 6.99
N ILE A 26 -10.64 -9.86 8.20
CA ILE A 26 -9.95 -10.13 9.46
C ILE A 26 -9.68 -11.63 9.62
N SER A 27 -10.66 -12.48 9.28
CA SER A 27 -10.51 -13.94 9.33
C SER A 27 -9.38 -14.41 8.40
N ALA A 28 -9.34 -13.91 7.16
CA ALA A 28 -8.30 -14.27 6.20
C ALA A 28 -6.89 -13.80 6.63
N MET A 29 -6.79 -12.59 7.19
CA MET A 29 -5.52 -12.08 7.76
C MET A 29 -5.04 -12.99 8.90
N ARG A 30 -5.95 -13.34 9.81
CA ARG A 30 -5.68 -14.16 10.98
C ARG A 30 -5.20 -15.56 10.58
N GLU A 31 -5.90 -16.23 9.67
CA GLU A 31 -5.56 -17.57 9.20
C GLU A 31 -4.11 -17.65 8.67
N GLN A 32 -3.70 -16.68 7.84
CA GLN A 32 -2.34 -16.65 7.29
C GLN A 32 -1.27 -16.39 8.36
N ILE A 33 -1.58 -15.52 9.32
CA ILE A 33 -0.68 -15.17 10.40
C ILE A 33 -0.51 -16.36 11.36
N GLU A 34 -1.62 -17.01 11.75
CA GLU A 34 -1.62 -18.18 12.62
C GLU A 34 -0.89 -19.36 11.95
N ALA A 35 -1.11 -19.60 10.65
CA ALA A 35 -0.38 -20.64 9.91
C ALA A 35 1.14 -20.44 9.92
N ARG A 36 1.61 -19.18 9.93
CA ARG A 36 3.04 -18.85 9.95
C ARG A 36 3.63 -18.79 11.37
N TYR A 37 2.81 -18.50 12.36
CA TYR A 37 3.21 -18.25 13.75
C TYR A 37 2.27 -18.93 14.76
N PRO A 38 2.09 -20.27 14.71
CA PRO A 38 0.98 -20.95 15.39
C PRO A 38 0.90 -20.72 16.90
N ASP A 39 2.05 -20.69 17.59
CA ASP A 39 2.11 -20.51 19.04
C ASP A 39 2.75 -19.18 19.47
N ASN A 40 3.09 -18.30 18.52
CA ASN A 40 3.68 -17.00 18.82
C ASN A 40 2.61 -15.92 18.83
N PHE A 41 1.74 -15.96 19.85
CA PHE A 41 0.60 -15.04 19.99
C PHE A 41 1.01 -13.56 20.02
N SER A 42 2.19 -13.23 20.55
CA SER A 42 2.74 -11.88 20.51
C SER A 42 2.97 -11.41 19.08
N MET A 43 3.58 -12.24 18.23
CA MET A 43 3.74 -11.93 16.80
C MET A 43 2.40 -11.90 16.07
N GLN A 44 1.49 -12.83 16.38
CA GLN A 44 0.17 -12.83 15.76
C GLN A 44 -0.57 -11.51 16.02
N LYS A 45 -0.57 -11.04 17.27
CA LYS A 45 -1.18 -9.78 17.68
C LYS A 45 -0.59 -8.59 16.93
N VAL A 46 0.74 -8.49 16.86
CA VAL A 46 1.44 -7.38 16.18
C VAL A 46 1.10 -7.37 14.69
N LEU A 47 1.20 -8.52 14.03
CA LEU A 47 0.95 -8.62 12.58
C LEU A 47 -0.52 -8.37 12.24
N LEU A 48 -1.47 -8.89 13.03
CA LEU A 48 -2.88 -8.65 12.78
C LEU A 48 -3.23 -7.16 12.96
N SER A 49 -2.67 -6.50 13.96
CA SER A 49 -2.84 -5.06 14.17
C SER A 49 -2.29 -4.24 12.99
N ASP A 50 -1.14 -4.64 12.44
CA ASP A 50 -0.55 -4.00 11.25
C ASP A 50 -1.42 -4.18 10.00
N GLN A 51 -1.94 -5.39 9.78
CA GLN A 51 -2.85 -5.68 8.66
C GLN A 51 -4.13 -4.84 8.74
N ILE A 52 -4.76 -4.77 9.91
CA ILE A 52 -5.98 -3.98 10.13
C ILE A 52 -5.70 -2.49 9.93
N SER A 53 -4.60 -1.97 10.48
CA SER A 53 -4.23 -0.56 10.31
C SER A 53 -3.93 -0.22 8.84
N SER A 54 -3.36 -1.17 8.10
CA SER A 54 -3.09 -1.02 6.67
C SER A 54 -4.36 -1.08 5.83
N TYR A 55 -5.32 -1.94 6.20
CA TYR A 55 -6.66 -1.95 5.61
C TYR A 55 -7.34 -0.59 5.79
N ASP A 56 -7.42 -0.09 7.03
CA ASP A 56 -8.06 1.19 7.35
C ASP A 56 -7.41 2.37 6.60
N PHE A 57 -6.09 2.32 6.40
CA PHE A 57 -5.36 3.29 5.59
C PHE A 57 -5.80 3.22 4.13
N LEU A 58 -5.80 2.03 3.53
CA LEU A 58 -6.11 1.81 2.11
C LEU A 58 -7.55 2.22 1.76
N GLU A 59 -8.51 2.00 2.65
CA GLU A 59 -9.90 2.44 2.48
C GLU A 59 -10.05 3.96 2.39
N LYS A 60 -9.16 4.70 3.07
CA LYS A 60 -9.18 6.17 3.12
C LYS A 60 -8.17 6.80 2.17
N TYR A 61 -7.29 6.00 1.57
CA TYR A 61 -6.17 6.51 0.79
C TYR A 61 -6.65 7.04 -0.56
N ASN A 62 -6.63 8.35 -0.70
CA ASN A 62 -7.06 9.05 -1.91
C ASN A 62 -6.09 10.18 -2.26
N PRO A 63 -4.92 9.88 -2.87
CA PRO A 63 -3.94 10.89 -3.25
C PRO A 63 -4.51 11.83 -4.33
N SER A 64 -4.63 13.11 -4.00
CA SER A 64 -5.21 14.15 -4.88
C SER A 64 -4.37 14.45 -6.13
N THR A 65 -3.14 13.96 -6.19
CA THR A 65 -2.20 14.22 -7.26
C THR A 65 -2.34 13.26 -8.45
N LEU A 66 -3.05 12.14 -8.25
CA LEU A 66 -3.36 11.18 -9.29
C LEU A 66 -4.58 11.63 -10.13
N PRO A 67 -4.55 11.42 -11.45
CA PRO A 67 -5.74 11.49 -12.28
C PRO A 67 -6.83 10.53 -11.82
N ALA A 68 -8.09 10.93 -12.05
CA ALA A 68 -9.25 10.11 -11.71
C ALA A 68 -9.14 8.70 -12.31
N GLY A 69 -9.41 7.69 -11.48
CA GLY A 69 -9.36 6.28 -11.88
C GLY A 69 -7.96 5.69 -12.05
N LEU A 70 -6.88 6.47 -11.89
CA LEU A 70 -5.52 5.91 -11.96
C LEU A 70 -5.21 5.04 -10.75
N LEU A 71 -5.63 5.46 -9.55
CA LEU A 71 -5.43 4.69 -8.31
C LEU A 71 -5.98 3.26 -8.44
N GLU A 72 -7.19 3.10 -8.97
CA GLU A 72 -7.82 1.78 -9.16
C GLU A 72 -7.07 0.88 -10.12
N LYS A 73 -6.42 1.47 -11.14
CA LYS A 73 -5.57 0.70 -12.07
C LYS A 73 -4.26 0.24 -11.41
N ILE A 74 -3.73 1.02 -10.47
CA ILE A 74 -2.58 0.65 -9.63
C ILE A 74 -2.98 -0.46 -8.65
N LYS A 75 -4.09 -0.28 -7.94
CA LYS A 75 -4.57 -1.19 -6.88
C LYS A 75 -4.86 -2.60 -7.40
N ARG A 76 -5.60 -2.71 -8.50
CA ARG A 76 -6.11 -3.99 -9.02
C ARG A 76 -5.06 -5.12 -9.13
N PRO A 77 -3.91 -4.95 -9.83
CA PRO A 77 -2.92 -6.02 -9.91
C PRO A 77 -2.25 -6.35 -8.56
N ILE A 78 -2.14 -5.37 -7.66
CA ILE A 78 -1.53 -5.56 -6.34
C ILE A 78 -2.49 -6.35 -5.43
N GLU A 79 -3.76 -5.96 -5.39
CA GLU A 79 -4.81 -6.67 -4.65
C GLU A 79 -4.96 -8.12 -5.13
N ALA A 80 -4.95 -8.35 -6.46
CA ALA A 80 -5.01 -9.70 -7.01
C ALA A 80 -3.81 -10.58 -6.60
N ARG A 81 -2.62 -9.98 -6.43
CA ARG A 81 -1.41 -10.70 -6.04
C ARG A 81 -1.30 -10.92 -4.52
N TYR A 82 -1.92 -10.04 -3.73
CA TYR A 82 -1.80 -10.01 -2.26
C TYR A 82 -3.17 -9.86 -1.58
N PRO A 83 -4.16 -10.72 -1.83
CA PRO A 83 -5.58 -10.45 -1.53
C PRO A 83 -5.90 -10.13 -0.07
N SER A 84 -5.14 -10.66 0.88
CA SER A 84 -5.33 -10.44 2.32
C SER A 84 -4.09 -9.93 3.05
N ASN A 85 -3.06 -9.52 2.30
CA ASN A 85 -1.84 -8.94 2.86
C ASN A 85 -1.84 -7.42 2.60
N TYR A 86 -2.70 -6.73 3.34
CA TYR A 86 -2.94 -5.29 3.24
C TYR A 86 -1.71 -4.45 3.58
N SER A 87 -0.80 -4.91 4.45
CA SER A 87 0.45 -4.16 4.69
C SER A 87 1.38 -4.20 3.47
N MET A 88 1.45 -5.34 2.76
CA MET A 88 2.13 -5.42 1.46
C MET A 88 1.41 -4.59 0.40
N GLN A 89 0.08 -4.66 0.32
CA GLN A 89 -0.69 -3.83 -0.62
C GLN A 89 -0.41 -2.34 -0.38
N LYS A 90 -0.49 -1.88 0.88
CA LYS A 90 -0.18 -0.51 1.29
C LYS A 90 1.21 -0.09 0.83
N THR A 91 2.21 -0.90 1.12
CA THR A 91 3.61 -0.61 0.75
C THR A 91 3.75 -0.42 -0.75
N LEU A 92 3.21 -1.36 -1.54
CA LEU A 92 3.33 -1.32 -3.00
C LEU A 92 2.50 -0.20 -3.62
N ILE A 93 1.28 0.05 -3.14
CA ILE A 93 0.43 1.12 -3.67
C ILE A 93 1.07 2.48 -3.39
N VAL A 94 1.58 2.73 -2.19
CA VAL A 94 2.27 3.99 -1.86
C VAL A 94 3.50 4.17 -2.74
N ASP A 95 4.34 3.15 -2.91
CA ASP A 95 5.51 3.20 -3.79
C ASP A 95 5.14 3.53 -5.25
N GLN A 96 4.03 2.99 -5.76
CA GLN A 96 3.53 3.31 -7.10
C GLN A 96 3.11 4.77 -7.23
N VAL A 97 2.44 5.33 -6.21
CA VAL A 97 2.02 6.74 -6.20
C VAL A 97 3.21 7.68 -6.09
N GLU A 98 4.15 7.39 -5.20
CA GLU A 98 5.37 8.18 -5.06
C GLU A 98 6.23 8.14 -6.33
N SER A 99 6.32 6.98 -6.97
CA SER A 99 7.03 6.83 -8.25
C SER A 99 6.34 7.59 -9.38
N TYR A 100 5.01 7.62 -9.41
CA TYR A 100 4.26 8.43 -10.35
C TYR A 100 4.53 9.93 -10.17
N GLU A 101 4.50 10.43 -8.93
CA GLU A 101 4.80 11.84 -8.65
C GLU A 101 6.24 12.21 -9.00
N PHE A 102 7.19 11.33 -8.67
CA PHE A 102 8.59 11.50 -9.05
C PHE A 102 8.72 11.67 -10.57
N LEU A 103 8.12 10.76 -11.35
CA LEU A 103 8.20 10.78 -12.81
C LEU A 103 7.59 12.04 -13.45
N LYS A 104 6.56 12.64 -12.83
CA LYS A 104 5.96 13.89 -13.30
C LYS A 104 6.92 15.08 -13.21
N THR A 105 7.77 15.10 -12.20
CA THR A 105 8.69 16.21 -11.94
C THR A 105 10.13 15.92 -12.37
N TYR A 106 10.41 14.68 -12.80
CA TYR A 106 11.76 14.23 -13.12
C TYR A 106 12.30 14.93 -14.38
N LYS A 107 13.36 15.73 -14.19
CA LYS A 107 14.06 16.49 -15.23
C LYS A 107 15.57 16.38 -14.97
N PRO A 108 16.20 15.28 -15.39
CA PRO A 108 17.64 15.12 -15.22
C PRO A 108 18.41 16.09 -16.10
N ASP A 109 19.53 16.58 -15.57
CA ASP A 109 20.54 17.26 -16.36
C ASP A 109 21.31 16.25 -17.23
N GLY A 110 21.87 16.70 -18.35
CA GLY A 110 22.73 15.87 -19.20
C GLY A 110 22.01 14.95 -20.20
N MET A 111 20.67 14.82 -20.14
CA MET A 111 19.88 14.17 -21.20
C MET A 111 18.96 15.19 -21.89
N PRO A 112 18.96 15.30 -23.24
CA PRO A 112 18.00 16.13 -23.96
C PRO A 112 16.56 15.73 -23.67
N ALA A 113 15.69 16.73 -23.44
CA ALA A 113 14.29 16.51 -23.06
C ALA A 113 13.51 15.64 -24.07
N GLU A 114 13.81 15.77 -25.37
CA GLU A 114 13.18 14.95 -26.40
C GLU A 114 13.57 13.45 -26.28
N THR A 115 14.85 13.18 -26.00
CA THR A 115 15.34 11.82 -25.75
C THR A 115 14.68 11.22 -24.51
N LEU A 116 14.61 11.99 -23.41
CA LEU A 116 13.91 11.57 -22.20
C LEU A 116 12.43 11.26 -22.46
N SER A 117 11.74 12.13 -23.20
CA SER A 117 10.33 11.96 -23.55
C SER A 117 10.09 10.67 -24.35
N ARG A 118 10.93 10.41 -25.36
CA ARG A 118 10.84 9.21 -26.19
C ARG A 118 11.14 7.93 -25.39
N THR A 119 12.16 7.95 -24.53
CA THR A 119 12.50 6.84 -23.64
C THR A 119 11.38 6.55 -22.65
N SER A 120 10.87 7.58 -21.98
CA SER A 120 9.77 7.47 -21.00
C SER A 120 8.51 6.92 -21.64
N THR A 121 8.15 7.40 -22.83
CA THR A 121 6.98 6.91 -23.60
C THR A 121 7.10 5.42 -23.91
N LYS A 122 8.28 4.96 -24.37
CA LYS A 122 8.51 3.53 -24.67
C LYS A 122 8.37 2.66 -23.42
N ILE A 123 8.95 3.09 -22.30
CA ILE A 123 8.91 2.34 -21.03
C ILE A 123 7.48 2.30 -20.47
N ALA A 124 6.77 3.43 -20.49
CA ALA A 124 5.38 3.52 -20.03
C ALA A 124 4.43 2.62 -20.85
N ALA A 125 4.65 2.50 -22.16
CA ALA A 125 3.89 1.60 -23.02
C ALA A 125 4.11 0.11 -22.67
N ARG A 126 5.33 -0.25 -22.24
CA ARG A 126 5.67 -1.64 -21.87
C ARG A 126 5.21 -2.02 -20.47
N TYR A 127 5.21 -1.06 -19.55
CA TYR A 127 4.87 -1.28 -18.13
C TYR A 127 3.73 -0.37 -17.69
N PRO A 128 2.53 -0.49 -18.28
CA PRO A 128 1.42 0.39 -17.96
C PRO A 128 1.07 0.29 -16.47
N TYR A 129 0.94 1.46 -15.82
CA TYR A 129 0.57 1.61 -14.41
C TYR A 129 1.53 1.02 -13.38
N ASN A 130 2.68 0.46 -13.81
CA ASN A 130 3.77 0.06 -12.92
C ASN A 130 4.84 1.17 -12.89
N PHE A 131 4.50 2.27 -12.22
CA PHE A 131 5.31 3.46 -12.11
C PHE A 131 6.63 3.24 -11.38
N SER A 132 6.72 2.33 -10.41
CA SER A 132 8.02 2.05 -9.77
C SER A 132 8.98 1.33 -10.72
N MET A 133 8.48 0.41 -11.54
CA MET A 133 9.28 -0.16 -12.64
C MET A 133 9.65 0.90 -13.68
N GLN A 134 8.71 1.76 -14.07
CA GLN A 134 9.00 2.86 -15.01
C GLN A 134 10.09 3.78 -14.45
N LYS A 135 10.01 4.18 -13.17
CA LYS A 135 11.00 5.01 -12.48
C LYS A 135 12.37 4.38 -12.54
N THR A 136 12.51 3.13 -12.13
CA THR A 136 13.78 2.40 -12.14
C THR A 136 14.39 2.38 -13.53
N LEU A 137 13.62 1.98 -14.54
CA LEU A 137 14.13 1.86 -15.91
C LEU A 137 14.43 3.22 -16.55
N ILE A 138 13.64 4.26 -16.29
CA ILE A 138 13.89 5.60 -16.83
C ILE A 138 15.16 6.19 -16.22
N VAL A 139 15.35 6.09 -14.90
CA VAL A 139 16.56 6.57 -14.22
C VAL A 139 17.81 5.84 -14.72
N ASP A 140 17.73 4.52 -14.89
CA ASP A 140 18.80 3.70 -15.45
C ASP A 140 19.20 4.12 -16.89
N GLN A 141 18.20 4.37 -17.74
CA GLN A 141 18.44 4.84 -19.12
C GLN A 141 19.04 6.24 -19.16
N VAL A 142 18.65 7.11 -18.23
CA VAL A 142 19.24 8.45 -18.09
C VAL A 142 20.70 8.34 -17.71
N GLN A 143 21.02 7.53 -16.71
CA GLN A 143 22.39 7.31 -16.27
C GLN A 143 23.25 6.76 -17.41
N SER A 144 22.75 5.74 -18.11
CA SER A 144 23.45 5.14 -19.26
C SER A 144 23.72 6.15 -20.39
N TYR A 145 22.76 7.05 -20.68
CA TYR A 145 22.94 8.08 -21.69
C TYR A 145 24.03 9.08 -21.29
N ILE A 146 24.03 9.53 -20.04
CA ILE A 146 25.03 10.47 -19.52
C ILE A 146 26.42 9.84 -19.57
N GLU A 147 26.56 8.56 -19.23
CA GLU A 147 27.85 7.85 -19.32
C GLU A 147 28.38 7.74 -20.76
N LEU A 148 27.49 7.58 -21.74
CA LEU A 148 27.86 7.46 -23.15
C LEU A 148 28.11 8.81 -23.86
N HIS A 149 27.47 9.89 -23.41
CA HIS A 149 27.46 11.19 -24.10
C HIS A 149 28.01 12.36 -23.29
N GLY A 150 28.27 12.17 -22.00
CA GLY A 150 28.76 13.20 -21.07
C GLY A 150 30.28 13.27 -20.95
N GLN A 151 31.03 12.70 -21.92
CA GLN A 151 32.48 12.88 -22.07
C GLN A 151 32.80 13.99 -23.05
#